data_AF-A0A7W1SFC2-F1
#
_entry.id   AF-A0A7W1SFC2-F1
#
_cell.length_a   1.000
_cell.length_b   1.000
_cell.length_c   1.000
_cell.angle_alpha   90.00
_cell.angle_beta   90.00
_cell.angle_gamma   90.00
#
_symmetry.space_group_name_H-M   'P 1'
#
loop_
_entity.id
_entity.type
_entity.pdbx_description
1 polymer ?
#
loop_
_entity_poly.entity_id
_entity_poly.type
_entity_poly.pdbx_seq_one_letter_code
_entity_poly.pdbx_strand_id
1 'polypeptide(L)'
;MSLANLAGQVKGSTTNGAVRVVLDGPTWTGPGLDVETRNGAVQLAIPEGYSARLEARTENGRTRVDFPMTVQGRIDRGVEADLGSGGPVIRVGTTNGGIQVTRR
;
A
#
# COMPACT_ATOMS: atom_id res chain seq x y z
N MET A 1 0.64 -4.75 -13.23
CA MET A 1 -0.70 -4.14 -13.00
C MET A 1 -0.51 -2.70 -12.53
N SER A 2 -1.32 -1.76 -13.02
CA SER A 2 -1.31 -0.36 -12.57
C SER A 2 -2.73 0.06 -12.19
N LEU A 3 -2.88 0.65 -11.00
CA LEU A 3 -4.14 1.08 -10.41
C LEU A 3 -4.01 2.54 -9.97
N ALA A 4 -4.88 3.42 -10.46
CA ALA A 4 -4.85 4.86 -10.16
C ALA A 4 -6.27 5.43 -10.16
N ASN A 5 -6.48 6.51 -9.39
CA ASN A 5 -7.75 7.24 -9.31
C ASN A 5 -8.94 6.33 -8.96
N LEU A 6 -8.72 5.43 -7.99
CA LEU A 6 -9.72 4.46 -7.56
C LEU A 6 -10.44 4.91 -6.29
N ALA A 7 -11.66 4.42 -6.14
CA ALA A 7 -12.50 4.55 -4.96
C ALA A 7 -13.40 3.31 -4.86
N GLY A 8 -14.14 3.17 -3.77
CA GLY A 8 -15.05 2.07 -3.51
C GLY A 8 -14.35 0.87 -2.89
N GLN A 9 -14.80 -0.33 -3.30
CA GLN A 9 -14.20 -1.60 -2.90
C GLN A 9 -13.35 -2.09 -4.07
N VAL A 10 -12.03 -2.12 -3.88
CA VAL A 10 -11.09 -2.60 -4.89
C VAL A 10 -10.43 -3.86 -4.40
N LYS A 11 -10.49 -4.92 -5.21
CA LYS A 11 -9.74 -6.16 -5.02
C LYS A 11 -8.96 -6.48 -6.28
N GLY A 12 -7.68 -6.75 -6.15
CA GLY A 12 -6.82 -7.11 -7.28
C GLY A 12 -5.79 -8.15 -6.88
N SER A 13 -5.56 -9.14 -7.75
CA SER A 13 -4.49 -10.10 -7.54
C SER A 13 -3.76 -10.38 -8.84
N THR A 14 -2.45 -10.66 -8.74
CA THR A 14 -1.67 -11.10 -9.90
C THR A 14 -0.55 -12.05 -9.50
N THR A 15 -0.33 -13.10 -10.28
CA THR A 15 0.73 -14.07 -9.97
C THR A 15 2.11 -13.56 -10.35
N ASN A 16 2.23 -12.91 -11.51
CA ASN A 16 3.51 -12.47 -12.05
C ASN A 16 3.41 -11.01 -12.51
N GLY A 17 4.35 -10.19 -12.06
CA GLY A 17 4.50 -8.81 -12.49
C GLY A 17 4.32 -7.80 -11.36
N ALA A 18 4.94 -6.64 -11.54
CA ALA A 18 4.87 -5.57 -10.56
C ALA A 18 3.45 -5.00 -10.44
N VAL A 19 3.09 -4.58 -9.24
CA VAL A 19 1.86 -3.85 -8.93
C VAL A 19 2.21 -2.42 -8.61
N ARG A 20 1.57 -1.46 -9.27
CA ARG A 20 1.66 -0.04 -8.94
C ARG A 20 0.30 0.47 -8.52
N VAL A 21 0.22 1.03 -7.32
CA VAL A 21 -0.97 1.68 -6.78
C VAL A 21 -0.65 3.15 -6.54
N VAL A 22 -1.44 4.04 -7.13
CA VAL A 22 -1.36 5.48 -6.92
C VAL A 22 -2.66 5.93 -6.26
N LEU A 23 -2.57 6.33 -4.99
CA LEU A 23 -3.69 6.91 -4.27
C LEU A 23 -3.89 8.37 -4.69
N ASP A 24 -5.12 8.83 -4.64
CA ASP A 24 -5.50 10.19 -5.04
C ASP A 24 -6.53 10.79 -4.09
N GLY A 25 -6.57 12.13 -4.02
CA GLY A 25 -7.38 12.87 -3.06
C GLY A 25 -6.81 12.84 -1.63
N PRO A 26 -7.60 13.29 -0.63
CA PRO A 26 -7.15 13.39 0.76
C PRO A 26 -7.39 12.13 1.61
N THR A 27 -8.27 11.23 1.17
CA THR A 27 -8.59 9.97 1.87
C THR A 27 -9.21 8.96 0.92
N TRP A 28 -9.22 7.70 1.31
CA TRP A 28 -9.92 6.67 0.54
C TRP A 28 -11.43 6.85 0.68
N THR A 29 -12.14 6.83 -0.43
CA THR A 29 -13.60 6.91 -0.42
C THR A 29 -14.15 5.51 -0.69
N GLY A 30 -14.72 4.84 0.31
CA GLY A 30 -15.34 3.51 0.15
C GLY A 30 -14.77 2.45 1.10
N PRO A 31 -15.16 1.17 0.92
CA PRO A 31 -14.80 0.10 1.86
C PRO A 31 -13.30 -0.18 1.99
N GLY A 32 -12.51 0.04 0.94
CA GLY A 32 -11.05 -0.14 0.99
C GLY A 32 -10.45 -0.69 -0.29
N LEU A 33 -9.13 -0.90 -0.24
CA LEU A 33 -8.33 -1.49 -1.32
C LEU A 33 -7.58 -2.71 -0.78
N ASP A 34 -7.64 -3.83 -1.49
CA ASP A 34 -6.88 -5.05 -1.20
C ASP A 34 -6.21 -5.54 -2.48
N VAL A 35 -4.89 -5.38 -2.59
CA VAL A 35 -4.15 -5.75 -3.79
C VAL A 35 -2.93 -6.59 -3.45
N GLU A 36 -2.79 -7.74 -4.10
CA GLU A 36 -1.70 -8.67 -3.84
C GLU A 36 -0.99 -9.13 -5.12
N THR A 37 0.30 -9.46 -4.99
CA THR A 37 1.04 -10.14 -6.05
C THR A 37 1.94 -11.25 -5.55
N ARG A 38 1.97 -12.40 -6.23
CA ARG A 38 2.84 -13.51 -5.84
C ARG A 38 4.31 -13.25 -6.19
N ASN A 39 4.60 -12.87 -7.43
CA ASN A 39 5.97 -12.66 -7.93
C ASN A 39 6.09 -11.28 -8.58
N GLY A 40 6.42 -10.27 -7.80
CA GLY A 40 6.51 -8.89 -8.28
C GLY A 40 6.69 -7.89 -7.17
N ALA A 41 7.36 -6.78 -7.48
CA ALA A 41 7.45 -5.66 -6.56
C ALA A 41 6.11 -4.92 -6.49
N VAL A 42 5.82 -4.35 -5.31
CA VAL A 42 4.68 -3.46 -5.10
C VAL A 42 5.21 -2.05 -4.91
N GLN A 43 4.67 -1.11 -5.68
CA GLN A 43 4.91 0.32 -5.54
C GLN A 43 3.62 1.00 -5.11
N LEU A 44 3.65 1.64 -3.95
CA LEU A 44 2.54 2.45 -3.44
C LEU A 44 2.97 3.91 -3.40
N ALA A 45 2.23 4.77 -4.10
CA ALA A 45 2.41 6.21 -4.09
C ALA A 45 1.25 6.88 -3.34
N ILE A 46 1.59 7.60 -2.27
CA ILE A 46 0.64 8.20 -1.33
C ILE A 46 0.76 9.73 -1.41
N PRO A 47 -0.35 10.47 -1.62
CA PRO A 47 -0.35 11.93 -1.53
C PRO A 47 0.09 12.43 -0.15
N GLU A 48 0.73 13.58 -0.08
CA GLU A 48 0.95 14.26 1.19
C GLU A 48 -0.37 14.56 1.93
N GLY A 49 -0.41 14.28 3.24
CA GLY A 49 -1.59 14.52 4.07
C GLY A 49 -2.71 13.49 3.92
N TYR A 50 -2.49 12.43 3.15
CA TYR A 50 -3.48 11.38 2.95
C TYR A 50 -3.86 10.70 4.27
N SER A 51 -5.16 10.50 4.49
CA SER A 51 -5.70 9.87 5.69
C SER A 51 -6.28 8.49 5.37
N ALA A 52 -5.66 7.44 5.91
CA ALA A 52 -6.07 6.04 5.76
C ALA A 52 -5.31 5.13 6.73
N ARG A 53 -5.77 3.89 6.90
CA ARG A 53 -4.97 2.84 7.54
C ARG A 53 -4.21 2.06 6.48
N LEU A 54 -2.87 2.07 6.55
CA LEU A 54 -2.00 1.36 5.63
C LEU A 54 -1.60 0.00 6.18
N GLU A 55 -1.76 -1.05 5.37
CA GLU A 55 -1.26 -2.39 5.63
C GLU A 55 -0.43 -2.88 4.44
N ALA A 56 0.89 -2.83 4.56
CA ALA A 56 1.82 -3.31 3.54
C ALA A 56 2.52 -4.58 4.03
N ARG A 57 2.40 -5.72 3.35
CA ARG A 57 3.00 -6.99 3.81
C ARG A 57 3.76 -7.74 2.72
N THR A 58 4.98 -8.17 3.02
CA THR A 58 5.80 -9.01 2.14
C THR A 58 6.29 -10.26 2.86
N GLU A 59 6.26 -11.42 2.18
CA GLU A 59 6.71 -12.68 2.77
C GLU A 59 8.22 -12.90 2.59
N ASN A 60 8.69 -12.80 1.34
CA ASN A 60 10.07 -12.97 0.89
C ASN A 60 10.59 -11.69 0.23
N GLY A 61 10.63 -10.61 1.01
CA GLY A 61 11.09 -9.32 0.54
C GLY A 61 11.36 -8.35 1.67
N ARG A 62 11.51 -7.08 1.32
CA ARG A 62 11.68 -5.99 2.28
C ARG A 62 10.68 -4.89 1.98
N THR A 63 10.19 -4.25 3.03
CA THR A 63 9.39 -3.03 2.92
C THR A 63 10.29 -1.82 3.11
N ARG A 64 10.23 -0.87 2.19
CA ARG A 64 10.90 0.42 2.28
C ARG A 64 9.86 1.54 2.29
N VAL A 65 10.06 2.50 3.19
CA VAL A 65 9.26 3.71 3.28
C VAL A 65 10.21 4.89 3.11
N ASP A 66 9.96 5.73 2.11
CA ASP A 66 10.88 6.79 1.70
C ASP A 66 10.58 8.16 2.34
N PHE A 67 9.73 8.21 3.36
CA PHE A 67 9.35 9.44 4.06
C PHE A 67 9.07 9.19 5.55
N PRO A 68 9.21 10.20 6.41
CA PRO A 68 8.87 10.07 7.82
C PRO A 68 7.36 9.87 7.99
N MET A 69 6.97 8.77 8.62
CA MET A 69 5.59 8.48 9.01
C MET A 69 5.58 7.76 10.35
N THR A 70 4.52 7.98 11.13
CA THR A 70 4.33 7.28 12.40
C THR A 70 3.90 5.85 12.11
N VAL A 71 4.85 4.93 12.13
CA VAL A 71 4.58 3.49 11.98
C VAL A 71 4.20 2.92 13.34
N GLN A 72 3.07 2.22 13.40
CA GLN A 72 2.70 1.42 14.55
C GLN A 72 2.90 -0.06 14.20
N GLY A 73 4.12 -0.57 14.40
CA GLY A 73 4.41 -1.97 14.08
C GLY A 73 5.88 -2.28 13.85
N ARG A 74 6.15 -3.51 13.37
CA ARG A 74 7.49 -4.03 13.12
C ARG A 74 7.82 -3.93 11.63
N ILE A 75 8.89 -3.20 11.28
CA ILE A 75 9.38 -2.99 9.91
C ILE A 75 10.33 -4.14 9.51
N ASP A 76 9.93 -5.40 9.68
CA ASP A 76 10.74 -6.54 9.23
C ASP A 76 10.15 -7.19 7.98
N ARG A 77 8.85 -7.48 7.99
CA ARG A 77 8.10 -8.13 6.90
C ARG A 77 6.85 -7.36 6.48
N GLY A 78 6.60 -6.21 7.10
CA GLY A 78 5.45 -5.38 6.77
C GLY A 78 5.50 -4.02 7.43
N VAL A 79 4.53 -3.19 7.10
CA VAL A 79 4.29 -1.89 7.73
C VAL A 79 2.80 -1.80 7.97
N GLU A 80 2.42 -1.57 9.22
CA GLU A 80 1.08 -1.15 9.60
C GLU A 80 1.19 0.24 10.21
N ALA A 81 0.36 1.16 9.72
CA ALA A 81 0.43 2.54 10.14
C ALA A 81 -0.89 3.25 9.86
N ASP A 82 -1.28 4.14 10.76
CA ASP A 82 -2.30 5.13 10.48
C ASP A 82 -1.64 6.35 9.83
N LEU A 83 -2.12 6.69 8.64
CA LEU A 83 -1.76 7.89 7.90
C LEU A 83 -2.75 8.99 8.26
N GLY A 84 -2.25 10.21 8.51
CA GLY A 84 -3.11 11.36 8.84
C GLY A 84 -4.01 11.07 10.04
N SER A 85 -5.33 11.22 9.87
CA SER A 85 -6.34 10.90 10.89
C SER A 85 -6.78 9.42 10.90
N GLY A 86 -6.11 8.54 10.16
CA GLY A 86 -6.56 7.17 9.90
C GLY A 86 -7.69 7.12 8.86
N GLY A 87 -8.41 6.00 8.79
CA GLY A 87 -9.56 5.85 7.89
C GLY A 87 -9.69 4.45 7.29
N PRO A 88 -10.28 4.32 6.09
CA PRO A 88 -10.43 3.03 5.42
C PRO A 88 -9.08 2.34 5.19
N VAL A 89 -9.13 1.01 5.11
CA VAL A 89 -7.94 0.17 5.01
C VAL A 89 -7.45 0.11 3.56
N ILE A 90 -6.17 0.39 3.38
CA ILE A 90 -5.41 0.21 2.15
C ILE A 90 -4.42 -0.92 2.38
N ARG A 91 -4.73 -2.10 1.85
CA ARG A 91 -3.91 -3.29 1.95
C ARG A 91 -3.19 -3.56 0.64
N VAL A 92 -1.86 -3.69 0.72
CA VAL A 92 -1.03 -4.12 -0.39
C VAL A 92 -0.07 -5.23 0.04
N GLY A 93 0.10 -6.25 -0.79
CA GLY A 93 0.87 -7.43 -0.42
C GLY A 93 1.69 -8.05 -1.53
N THR A 94 2.79 -8.70 -1.15
CA THR A 94 3.50 -9.60 -2.06
C THR A 94 4.12 -10.82 -1.39
N THR A 95 4.18 -11.96 -2.09
CA THR A 95 4.94 -13.12 -1.59
C THR A 95 6.42 -12.99 -1.91
N ASN A 96 6.79 -12.81 -3.18
CA ASN A 96 8.17 -12.73 -3.66
C ASN A 96 8.41 -11.37 -4.32
N GLY A 97 8.71 -10.36 -3.51
CA GLY A 97 8.92 -8.99 -3.99
C GLY A 97 9.13 -8.00 -2.86
N GLY A 98 9.78 -6.89 -3.17
CA GLY A 98 9.85 -5.74 -2.26
C GLY A 98 8.58 -4.91 -2.31
N ILE A 99 8.29 -4.22 -1.22
CA ILE A 99 7.28 -3.16 -1.19
C ILE A 99 8.01 -1.84 -1.03
N GLN A 100 7.71 -0.89 -1.91
CA GLN A 100 8.19 0.49 -1.80
C GLN A 100 7.00 1.43 -1.61
N VAL A 101 7.05 2.20 -0.53
CA VAL A 101 6.06 3.21 -0.21
C VAL A 101 6.70 4.58 -0.37
N THR A 102 6.16 5.36 -1.30
CA THR A 102 6.66 6.68 -1.67
C THR A 102 5.61 7.75 -1.40
N ARG A 103 6.08 8.94 -1.04
CA ARG A 103 5.24 10.14 -1.00
C ARG A 103 5.30 10.82 -2.38
N ARG A 104 4.17 11.36 -2.84
CA ARG A 104 4.07 12.17 -4.05
C ARG A 104 3.46 13.54 -3.77
#